data_AF-A0A9D5UA36-F1
#
_entry.id   AF-A0A9D5UA36-F1
#
_cell.length_a   1.000
_cell.length_b   1.000
_cell.length_c   1.000
_cell.angle_alpha   90.00
_cell.angle_beta   90.00
_cell.angle_gamma   90.00
#
_symmetry.space_group_name_H-M   'P 1'
#
loop_
_entity.id
_entity.type
_entity.pdbx_description
1 polymer ?
#
loop_
_entity_poly.entity_id
_entity_poly.type
_entity_poly.pdbx_seq_one_letter_code
_entity_poly.pdbx_strand_id
1 'polypeptide(L)' 'MGPVRDALARAARGAAWYVRQLMGDDAYRVYVEHRRAAHGPDVPVLDERQFWRQRMDDQDRNPGARCC' A
#
# COMPACT_ATOMS: atom_id res chain seq x y z
N MET A 1 29.94 -12.62 -10.31
CA MET A 1 28.59 -12.69 -9.72
C MET A 1 27.64 -13.15 -10.83
N GLY A 2 27.11 -14.37 -10.79
CA GLY A 2 26.50 -15.01 -11.98
C GLY A 2 25.04 -14.62 -12.26
N PRO A 3 24.57 -14.76 -13.52
CA PRO A 3 23.25 -14.33 -13.99
C PRO A 3 22.07 -14.97 -13.24
N VAL A 4 22.28 -16.16 -12.65
CA VAL A 4 21.30 -16.85 -11.80
C VAL A 4 21.00 -16.07 -10.52
N ARG A 5 22.02 -15.48 -9.89
CA ARG A 5 21.82 -14.67 -8.66
C ARG A 5 21.02 -13.41 -8.99
N ASP A 6 21.25 -12.81 -10.16
CA ASP A 6 20.51 -11.63 -10.61
C ASP A 6 19.05 -11.95 -10.95
N ALA A 7 18.81 -13.12 -11.55
CA ALA A 7 17.46 -13.61 -11.81
C ALA A 7 16.70 -13.87 -10.49
N LEU A 8 17.32 -14.55 -9.54
CA LEU A 8 16.75 -14.80 -8.22
C LEU A 8 16.47 -13.50 -7.45
N ALA A 9 17.38 -12.53 -7.51
CA ALA A 9 17.19 -11.22 -6.89
C ALA A 9 16.03 -10.45 -7.51
N ARG A 10 15.84 -10.53 -8.84
CA ARG A 10 14.67 -9.95 -9.52
C ARG A 10 13.36 -10.62 -9.09
N ALA A 11 13.33 -11.95 -9.07
CA ALA A 11 12.16 -12.71 -8.64
C ALA A 11 11.77 -12.42 -7.19
N ALA A 12 12.76 -12.39 -6.27
CA ALA A 12 12.52 -12.06 -4.87
C ALA A 12 11.98 -10.63 -4.69
N ARG A 13 12.49 -9.65 -5.44
CA ARG A 13 11.95 -8.27 -5.43
C ARG A 13 10.51 -8.21 -5.93
N GLY A 14 10.18 -8.95 -6.98
CA GLY A 14 8.83 -9.06 -7.51
C GLY A 14 7.85 -9.69 -6.52
N ALA A 15 8.24 -10.81 -5.90
CA ALA A 15 7.45 -11.46 -4.87
C ALA A 15 7.23 -10.55 -3.65
N ALA A 16 8.28 -9.85 -3.20
CA ALA A 16 8.16 -8.91 -2.09
C ALA A 16 7.26 -7.70 -2.44
N TRP A 17 7.31 -7.21 -3.69
CA TRP A 17 6.38 -6.17 -4.16
C TRP A 17 4.94 -6.68 -4.15
N TYR A 18 4.71 -7.89 -4.67
CA TYR A 18 3.38 -8.50 -4.69
C TYR A 18 2.82 -8.70 -3.28
N VAL A 19 3.64 -9.19 -2.35
CA VAL A 19 3.25 -9.37 -0.95
C VAL A 19 2.92 -8.02 -0.30
N ARG A 20 3.74 -6.97 -0.48
CA ARG A 20 3.42 -5.63 0.06
C ARG A 20 2.14 -5.05 -0.52
N GLN A 21 1.87 -5.31 -1.80
CA GLN A 21 0.65 -4.87 -2.46
C GLN A 21 -0.58 -5.63 -1.93
N LEU A 22 -0.43 -6.93 -1.66
CA LEU A 22 -1.49 -7.82 -1.17
C LEU A 22 -1.80 -7.61 0.32
N MET A 23 -0.76 -7.53 1.15
CA MET A 23 -0.89 -7.29 2.60
C MET A 23 -1.31 -5.85 2.92
N GLY A 24 -1.11 -4.94 1.96
CA GLY A 24 -1.45 -3.54 2.12
C GLY A 24 -0.41 -2.74 2.90
N ASP A 25 0.77 -3.30 3.18
CA ASP A 25 1.86 -2.59 3.87
C ASP A 25 2.26 -1.30 3.11
N ASP A 26 2.11 -1.29 1.79
CA ASP A 26 2.36 -0.12 0.93
C ASP A 26 1.16 0.84 0.81
N ALA A 27 0.04 0.59 1.50
CA ALA A 27 -1.20 1.36 1.31
C ALA A 27 -1.03 2.85 1.62
N TYR A 28 -0.22 3.20 2.62
CA TYR A 28 0.08 4.59 2.94
C TYR A 28 0.89 5.28 1.83
N ARG A 29 1.93 4.62 1.30
CA ARG A 29 2.72 5.13 0.16
C ARG A 29 1.84 5.38 -1.05
N VAL A 30 1.00 4.39 -1.40
CA VAL A 30 0.04 4.49 -2.51
C VAL A 30 -0.95 5.64 -2.27
N TYR A 31 -1.44 5.81 -1.05
CA TYR A 31 -2.31 6.94 -0.68
C TYR A 31 -1.63 8.30 -0.93
N VAL A 32 -0.38 8.48 -0.47
CA VAL A 32 0.37 9.73 -0.65
C VAL A 32 0.65 10.00 -2.12
N GLU A 33 1.10 8.99 -2.87
CA GLU A 33 1.34 9.09 -4.32
C GLU A 33 0.07 9.48 -5.05
N HIS A 34 -1.05 8.81 -4.77
CA HIS A 34 -2.35 9.11 -5.36
C HIS A 34 -2.82 10.52 -5.01
N ARG A 35 -2.70 10.92 -3.73
CA ARG A 35 -3.12 12.25 -3.27
C ARG A 35 -2.33 13.35 -3.97
N ARG A 36 -1.00 13.19 -4.08
CA ARG A 36 -0.12 14.14 -4.78
C ARG A 36 -0.37 14.16 -6.28
N ALA A 37 -0.64 13.01 -6.89
CA ALA A 37 -0.99 12.93 -8.31
C ALA A 37 -2.34 13.59 -8.62
N ALA A 38 -3.32 13.46 -7.73
CA ALA A 38 -4.67 14.00 -7.91
C ALA A 38 -4.79 15.50 -7.59
N HIS A 39 -4.02 16.01 -6.62
CA HIS A 39 -4.20 17.37 -6.09
C HIS A 39 -2.93 18.25 -6.13
N GLY A 40 -1.81 17.71 -6.60
CA GLY A 40 -0.52 18.42 -6.63
C GLY A 40 0.39 18.08 -5.44
N PRO A 41 1.68 18.46 -5.52
CA PRO A 41 2.71 18.03 -4.58
C PRO A 41 2.56 18.60 -3.16
N ASP A 42 1.96 19.79 -3.02
CA ASP A 42 1.83 20.52 -1.75
C ASP A 42 0.54 20.19 -0.99
N VAL A 43 -0.23 19.19 -1.46
CA VAL A 43 -1.47 18.80 -0.79
C VAL A 43 -1.15 18.22 0.60
N PRO A 44 -1.88 18.64 1.65
CA PRO A 44 -1.75 18.00 2.94
C PRO A 44 -2.18 16.52 2.83
N VAL A 45 -1.29 15.65 3.29
CA VAL A 45 -1.53 14.22 3.44
C VAL A 45 -1.75 13.91 4.92
N LEU A 46 -2.54 12.88 5.20
CA LEU A 46 -2.69 12.37 6.56
C LEU A 46 -1.34 11.83 7.06
N ASP A 47 -1.11 11.92 8.37
CA ASP A 47 -0.03 11.16 8.98
C ASP A 47 -0.32 9.67 8.87
N GLU A 48 0.72 8.84 8.78
CA GLU A 48 0.59 7.39 8.61
C GLU A 48 -0.33 6.74 9.66
N ARG A 49 -0.19 7.13 10.93
CA ARG A 49 -1.05 6.62 12.01
C ARG A 49 -2.51 7.03 11.82
N GLN A 50 -2.76 8.25 11.34
CA GLN A 50 -4.13 8.73 11.10
C GLN A 50 -4.75 8.00 9.91
N PHE A 51 -3.97 7.76 8.86
CA PHE A 51 -4.39 6.97 7.70
C PHE A 51 -4.84 5.56 8.13
N TRP A 52 -4.04 4.86 8.94
CA TRP A 52 -4.40 3.52 9.41
C TRP A 52 -5.63 3.51 10.31
N ARG A 53 -5.76 4.49 11.21
CA ARG A 53 -6.96 4.64 12.05
C ARG A 53 -8.20 4.86 11.19
N GLN A 54 -8.16 5.82 10.26
CA GLN A 54 -9.28 6.09 9.38
C GLN A 54 -9.65 4.87 8.53
N ARG A 55 -8.66 4.14 8.00
CA ARG A 55 -8.88 2.93 7.21
C ARG A 55 -9.54 1.81 8.01
N MET A 56 -9.20 1.66 9.29
CA MET A 56 -9.85 0.72 10.20
C MET A 56 -11.29 1.17 10.49
N ASP A 57 -11.48 2.45 10.84
CA ASP A 57 -12.80 3.00 11.10
C ASP A 57 -13.73 2.87 9.89
N ASP A 58 -13.21 3.07 8.67
CA ASP A 58 -13.97 2.95 7.43
C ASP A 58 -14.36 1.48 7.15
N GLN A 59 -13.52 0.52 7.53
CA GLN A 59 -13.85 -0.92 7.47
C GLN A 59 -14.89 -1.31 8.52
N ASP A 60 -14.80 -0.74 9.73
CA ASP A 60 -15.79 -0.98 10.79
C ASP A 60 -17.14 -0.37 10.44
N ARG A 61 -17.17 0.84 9.84
CA ARG A 61 -18.40 1.51 9.40
C ARG A 61 -19.01 0.86 8.16
N ASN A 62 -18.19 0.35 7.25
CA ASN A 62 -18.63 -0.33 6.03
C ASN A 62 -18.08 -1.76 5.98
N PRO A 63 -18.62 -2.69 6.80
CA PRO A 63 -18.05 -4.03 6.93
C PRO A 63 -18.26 -4.94 5.70
N GLY A 64 -18.58 -4.37 4.53
CA GLY A 64 -18.87 -5.08 3.29
C GLY A 64 -20.10 -5.96 3.39
N ALA A 65 -20.28 -6.85 2.40
CA ALA A 65 -21.24 -7.94 2.50
C ALA A 65 -20.72 -8.96 3.53
N ARG A 66 -20.97 -8.69 4.82
CA ARG A 66 -20.88 -9.75 5.82
C ARG A 66 -21.98 -10.74 5.48
N CYS A 67 -21.61 -12.01 5.37
CA CYS A 67 -22.57 -13.11 5.39
C CYS A 67 -23.23 -13.10 6.78
N CYS A 68 -24.28 -12.30 6.91
CA CYS A 68 -25.32 -12.43 7.91
C CYS A 68 -26.45 -13.25 7.28
#